data_AF-A0A258B4S8-F1
#
_entry.id   AF-A0A258B4S8-F1
#
_cell.length_a   1.000
_cell.length_b   1.000
_cell.length_c   1.000
_cell.angle_alpha   90.00
_cell.angle_beta   90.00
_cell.angle_gamma   90.00
#
_symmetry.space_group_name_H-M   'P 1'
#
loop_
_entity.id
_entity.type
_entity.pdbx_description
1 polymer ?
#
loop_
_entity_poly.entity_id
_entity_poly.type
_entity_poly.pdbx_seq_one_letter_code
_entity_poly.pdbx_strand_id
1 'polypeptide(L)'
;MSRATTVSTILYLILSGATAAAEPPSAQDFGRLPAISNITVSPDGKHLAALTSQDGETAIISVWNTDDLTKPVGIGGNPRVRFMGVNFAKNERLSVDVRQLF
;
A
#
# COMPACT_ATOMS: atom_id res chain seq x y z
N MET A 1 30.63 1.73 -69.48
CA MET A 1 29.19 2.09 -69.46
C MET A 1 28.66 1.66 -68.10
N SER A 2 28.21 2.56 -67.22
CA SER A 2 26.86 3.17 -67.19
C SER A 2 25.76 2.10 -67.03
N ARG A 3 24.86 2.16 -66.04
CA ARG A 3 24.11 3.33 -65.52
C ARG A 3 24.07 3.38 -63.98
N ALA A 4 23.58 4.51 -63.43
CA ALA A 4 23.34 4.74 -61.99
C ALA A 4 21.95 5.36 -61.76
N THR A 5 21.56 5.54 -60.48
CA THR A 5 20.31 6.19 -60.00
C THR A 5 19.01 5.42 -60.36
N THR A 6 17.87 5.45 -59.66
CA THR A 6 17.33 6.18 -58.46
C THR A 6 16.38 5.18 -57.73
N VAL A 7 15.61 5.38 -56.64
CA VAL A 7 15.04 6.50 -55.85
C VAL A 7 14.98 6.08 -54.35
N SER A 8 14.65 7.00 -53.44
CA SER A 8 14.28 6.73 -52.03
C SER A 8 12.77 6.51 -51.86
N THR A 9 12.36 5.64 -50.92
CA THR A 9 11.05 5.72 -50.22
C THR A 9 11.24 5.33 -48.75
N ILE A 10 11.00 6.28 -47.85
CA ILE A 10 11.02 6.03 -46.39
C ILE A 10 9.64 5.51 -45.98
N LEU A 11 9.55 4.25 -45.53
CA LEU A 11 8.32 3.73 -44.93
C LEU A 11 8.23 4.21 -43.46
N TYR A 12 7.52 5.32 -43.26
CA TYR A 12 7.16 5.81 -41.93
C TYR A 12 6.24 4.79 -41.24
N LEU A 13 6.80 3.95 -40.38
CA LEU A 13 6.01 3.04 -39.56
C LEU A 13 5.34 3.86 -38.44
N ILE A 14 4.07 4.21 -38.66
CA ILE A 14 3.31 5.02 -37.71
C ILE A 14 3.15 4.23 -36.41
N LEU A 15 3.78 4.69 -35.34
CA LEU A 15 3.49 4.21 -33.99
C LEU A 15 2.09 4.68 -33.61
N SER A 16 1.08 3.86 -33.92
CA SER A 16 -0.28 3.98 -33.41
C SER A 16 -0.29 3.68 -31.92
N GLY A 17 0.20 4.63 -31.14
CA GLY A 17 0.18 4.63 -29.68
C GLY A 17 -1.25 4.78 -29.18
N ALA A 18 -2.03 3.70 -29.25
CA ALA A 18 -3.32 3.61 -28.62
C ALA A 18 -3.13 3.71 -27.10
N THR A 19 -3.30 4.91 -26.56
CA THR A 19 -3.38 5.16 -25.13
C THR A 19 -4.60 4.43 -24.60
N ALA A 20 -4.41 3.20 -24.09
CA ALA A 20 -5.46 2.47 -23.41
C ALA A 20 -5.98 3.35 -22.26
N ALA A 21 -7.27 3.66 -22.27
CA ALA A 21 -7.89 4.35 -21.15
C ALA A 21 -7.77 3.44 -19.91
N ALA A 22 -7.37 4.01 -18.78
CA ALA A 22 -7.39 3.27 -17.52
C ALA A 22 -8.84 2.87 -17.21
N GLU A 23 -9.05 1.61 -16.82
CA GLU A 23 -10.37 1.16 -16.39
C GLU A 23 -10.80 1.94 -15.12
N PRO A 24 -12.08 2.30 -15.00
CA PRO A 24 -12.58 3.00 -13.81
C PRO A 24 -12.48 2.07 -12.58
N PRO A 25 -12.13 2.60 -11.38
CA PRO A 25 -12.08 1.79 -10.16
C PRO A 25 -13.38 1.04 -9.89
N SER A 26 -13.25 -0.21 -9.44
CA SER A 26 -14.38 -1.06 -9.09
C SER A 26 -15.05 -0.61 -7.79
N ALA A 27 -16.28 -1.08 -7.54
CA ALA A 27 -16.93 -0.87 -6.25
C ALA A 27 -16.13 -1.50 -5.08
N GLN A 28 -15.41 -2.58 -5.36
CA GLN A 28 -14.53 -3.27 -4.42
C GLN A 28 -13.33 -2.40 -4.01
N ASP A 29 -12.75 -1.62 -4.91
CA ASP A 29 -11.59 -0.76 -4.61
C ASP A 29 -11.92 0.29 -3.54
N PHE A 30 -13.13 0.85 -3.56
CA PHE A 30 -13.62 1.76 -2.52
C PHE A 30 -13.99 1.07 -1.20
N GLY A 31 -14.12 -0.27 -1.19
CA GLY A 31 -14.37 -1.08 0.00
C GLY A 31 -13.10 -1.55 0.73
N ARG A 32 -11.92 -1.36 0.13
CA ARG A 32 -10.63 -1.83 0.68
C ARG A 32 -10.24 -1.02 1.93
N LEU A 33 -9.67 -1.70 2.92
CA LEU A 33 -9.02 -1.05 4.05
C LEU A 33 -7.78 -0.26 3.58
N PRO A 34 -7.46 0.90 4.20
CA PRO A 34 -6.22 1.61 3.93
C PRO A 34 -4.99 0.74 4.24
N ALA A 35 -3.97 0.79 3.37
CA ALA A 35 -2.75 0.02 3.55
C ALA A 35 -2.02 0.33 4.88
N ILE A 36 -2.10 1.59 5.32
CA ILE A 36 -1.68 2.06 6.64
C ILE A 36 -2.73 3.08 7.15
N SER A 37 -3.09 3.00 8.43
CA SER A 37 -3.98 3.96 9.09
C SER A 37 -3.70 4.05 10.60
N ASN A 38 -4.27 5.07 11.27
CA ASN A 38 -4.19 5.26 12.72
C ASN A 38 -2.76 5.16 13.29
N ILE A 39 -1.85 5.97 12.72
CA ILE A 39 -0.44 6.03 13.12
C ILE A 39 -0.30 6.75 14.47
N THR A 40 0.50 6.19 15.36
CA THR A 40 0.88 6.73 16.68
C THR A 40 2.38 6.53 16.93
N VAL A 41 2.97 7.30 17.85
CA VAL A 41 4.40 7.23 18.22
C VAL A 41 4.52 7.16 19.74
N SER A 42 5.51 6.41 20.23
CA SER A 42 5.77 6.23 21.66
C SER A 42 6.19 7.55 22.34
N PRO A 43 5.93 7.73 23.66
CA PRO A 43 6.32 8.97 24.35
C PRO A 43 7.83 9.28 24.38
N ASP A 44 8.69 8.29 24.13
CA ASP A 44 10.14 8.45 23.96
C ASP A 44 10.60 8.52 22.49
N GLY A 45 9.67 8.51 21.54
CA GLY A 45 9.93 8.64 20.11
C GLY A 45 10.61 7.42 19.45
N LYS A 46 10.81 6.31 20.18
CA LYS A 46 11.56 5.13 19.70
C LYS A 46 10.73 4.14 18.88
N HIS A 47 9.42 4.11 19.09
CA HIS A 47 8.53 3.18 18.42
C HIS A 47 7.40 3.91 17.70
N LEU A 48 7.08 3.48 16.50
CA LEU A 48 5.91 3.89 15.75
C LEU A 48 4.97 2.69 15.66
N ALA A 49 3.67 2.89 15.86
CA ALA A 49 2.67 1.85 15.67
C ALA A 49 1.54 2.35 14.76
N ALA A 50 0.96 1.45 13.98
CA ALA A 50 -0.15 1.75 13.07
C ALA A 50 -1.01 0.51 12.84
N LEU A 51 -2.21 0.70 12.31
CA LEU A 51 -2.98 -0.37 11.68
C LEU A 51 -2.53 -0.52 10.22
N THR A 52 -2.23 -1.73 9.78
CA THR A 52 -1.80 -2.01 8.41
C THR A 52 -2.62 -3.12 7.77
N SER A 53 -2.80 -3.06 6.46
CA SER A 53 -3.53 -4.06 5.67
C SER A 53 -2.81 -4.31 4.34
N GLN A 54 -2.34 -5.54 4.13
CA GLN A 54 -1.68 -5.94 2.87
C GLN A 54 -2.69 -6.48 1.85
N ASP A 55 -3.72 -7.18 2.33
CA ASP A 55 -4.80 -7.74 1.53
C ASP A 55 -5.86 -6.69 1.15
N GLY A 56 -6.03 -5.63 1.95
CA GLY A 56 -7.12 -4.65 1.87
C GLY A 56 -8.40 -5.10 2.58
N GLU A 57 -8.36 -6.18 3.36
CA GLU A 57 -9.52 -6.81 4.01
C GLU A 57 -9.31 -7.02 5.51
N THR A 58 -8.08 -7.35 5.91
CA THR A 58 -7.65 -7.59 7.29
C THR A 58 -6.70 -6.48 7.73
N ALA A 59 -7.00 -5.87 8.88
CA ALA A 59 -6.05 -5.00 9.56
C ALA A 59 -5.30 -5.79 10.65
N ILE A 60 -3.98 -5.66 10.69
CA ILE A 60 -3.14 -6.02 11.84
C ILE A 60 -2.59 -4.74 12.48
N ILE A 61 -2.03 -4.85 13.70
CA ILE A 61 -1.15 -3.79 14.21
C ILE A 61 0.26 -4.08 13.71
N SER A 62 0.95 -3.06 13.20
CA SER A 62 2.39 -3.10 12.96
C SER A 62 3.10 -2.13 13.90
N VAL A 63 4.24 -2.55 14.45
CA VAL A 63 5.11 -1.73 15.30
C VAL A 63 6.51 -1.73 14.70
N TRP A 64 7.09 -0.55 14.50
CA TRP A 64 8.45 -0.34 14.01
C TRP A 64 9.29 0.36 15.07
N ASN A 65 10.61 0.20 15.00
CA ASN A 65 11.53 1.15 15.63
C ASN A 65 11.70 2.35 14.68
N THR A 66 11.83 3.56 15.22
CA THR A 66 11.91 4.80 14.42
C THR A 66 13.27 5.02 13.76
N ASP A 67 14.29 4.25 14.13
CA ASP A 67 15.60 4.19 13.48
C ASP A 67 15.67 3.15 12.33
N ASP A 68 14.80 2.15 12.32
CA ASP A 68 14.70 1.14 11.26
C ASP A 68 13.24 0.76 10.93
N LEU A 69 12.65 1.50 10.00
CA LEU A 69 11.31 1.24 9.46
C LEU A 69 11.24 0.02 8.52
N THR A 70 12.35 -0.70 8.26
CA THR A 70 12.34 -1.85 7.34
C THR A 70 11.84 -3.16 7.98
N LYS A 71 11.72 -3.22 9.31
CA LYS A 71 11.43 -4.46 10.06
C LYS A 71 10.28 -4.30 11.06
N PRO A 72 9.02 -4.13 10.60
CA PRO A 72 7.86 -4.13 11.50
C PRO A 72 7.67 -5.47 12.21
N VAL A 73 7.33 -5.40 13.50
CA VAL A 73 6.71 -6.51 14.25
C VAL A 73 5.20 -6.44 14.04
N GLY A 74 4.61 -7.53 13.52
CA GLY A 74 3.16 -7.67 13.38
C GLY A 74 2.50 -8.21 14.66
N ILE A 75 1.34 -7.67 15.02
CA ILE A 75 0.54 -8.11 16.17
C ILE A 75 -0.91 -8.35 15.72
N GLY A 76 -1.40 -9.58 15.94
CA GLY A 76 -2.79 -9.96 15.70
C GLY A 76 -3.09 -10.51 14.29
N GLY A 77 -4.31 -10.27 13.80
CA GLY A 77 -4.85 -10.92 12.60
C GLY A 77 -5.81 -12.09 12.91
N ASN A 78 -6.70 -11.92 13.89
CA ASN A 78 -7.71 -12.94 14.24
C ASN A 78 -8.98 -12.72 13.40
N PRO A 79 -9.52 -13.71 12.66
CA PRO A 79 -10.71 -13.53 11.82
C PRO A 79 -11.98 -13.17 12.60
N ARG A 80 -12.01 -13.35 13.93
CA ARG A 80 -13.11 -12.90 14.81
C ARG A 80 -12.90 -11.51 15.42
N VAL A 81 -11.83 -10.79 15.09
CA VAL A 81 -11.50 -9.49 15.70
C VAL A 81 -10.92 -8.53 14.66
N ARG A 82 -11.61 -7.41 14.41
CA ARG A 82 -11.06 -6.29 13.62
C ARG A 82 -10.50 -5.22 14.56
N PHE A 83 -9.22 -4.88 14.40
CA PHE A 83 -8.65 -3.70 15.06
C PHE A 83 -9.29 -2.43 14.49
N MET A 84 -9.64 -1.51 15.38
CA MET A 84 -10.28 -0.23 15.07
C MET A 84 -9.39 0.98 15.43
N GLY A 85 -8.49 0.81 16.40
CA GLY A 85 -7.52 1.83 16.81
C GLY A 85 -6.37 1.23 17.63
N VAL A 86 -5.24 1.95 17.65
CA VAL A 86 -4.02 1.63 18.42
C VAL A 86 -3.40 2.92 18.94
N ASN A 87 -3.00 2.95 20.22
CA ASN A 87 -2.33 4.10 20.80
C ASN A 87 -1.31 3.70 21.86
N PHE A 88 -0.22 4.46 22.06
CA PHE A 88 0.74 4.17 23.14
C PHE A 88 0.21 4.69 24.49
N ALA A 89 -0.10 3.78 25.41
CA ALA A 89 -0.39 4.10 26.80
C ALA A 89 0.89 4.42 27.61
N LYS A 90 2.02 3.86 27.18
CA LYS A 90 3.41 4.24 27.52
C LYS A 90 4.36 3.56 26.52
N ASN A 91 5.66 3.83 26.60
CA ASN A 91 6.67 3.49 25.58
C ASN A 91 6.52 2.10 24.95
N GLU A 92 6.39 1.05 25.77
CA GLU A 92 6.28 -0.35 25.34
C GLU A 92 4.89 -0.96 25.60
N ARG A 93 3.82 -0.14 25.71
CA ARG A 93 2.47 -0.64 25.98
C ARG A 93 1.41 0.07 25.15
N LEU A 94 0.74 -0.70 24.30
CA LEU A 94 -0.39 -0.25 23.49
C LEU A 94 -1.71 -0.34 24.28
N SER A 95 -2.57 0.65 24.07
CA SER A 95 -4.03 0.50 24.13
C SER A 95 -4.53 0.15 22.73
N VAL A 96 -5.55 -0.69 22.64
CA VAL A 96 -6.06 -1.22 21.36
C VAL A 96 -7.58 -1.26 21.39
N ASP A 97 -8.21 -0.58 20.45
CA ASP A 97 -9.66 -0.61 20.25
C ASP A 97 -10.02 -1.72 19.25
N VAL A 98 -10.98 -2.56 19.60
CA VAL A 98 -11.37 -3.73 18.80
C VAL A 98 -12.88 -3.81 18.57
N ARG A 99 -13.25 -4.32 17.40
CA ARG A 99 -14.58 -4.83 17.11
C ARG A 99 -14.51 -6.36 17.03
N GLN A 100 -15.20 -7.03 17.94
CA GLN A 100 -15.44 -8.46 17.81
C GLN A 100 -16.43 -8.71 16.64
N LEU A 101 -16.14 -9.74 15.85
CA LEU A 101 -17.00 -10.27 14.79
C LEU A 101 -17.63 -11.59 15.28
N PHE A 102 -18.77 -11.95 14.70
CA PHE A 102 -19.58 -13.11 15.11
C PHE A 102 -19.02 -14.44 14.56
#